data_AF-X7ZU38-F1
#
_entry.id   AF-X7ZU38-F1
#
_cell.length_a   1.000
_cell.length_b   1.000
_cell.length_c   1.000
_cell.angle_alpha   90.00
_cell.angle_beta   90.00
_cell.angle_gamma   90.00
#
_symmetry.space_group_name_H-M   'P 1'
#
loop_
_entity.id
_entity.type
_entity.pdbx_description
1 polymer ?
#
loop_
_entity_poly.entity_id
_entity_poly.type
_entity_poly.pdbx_seq_one_letter_code
_entity_poly.pdbx_strand_id
1 'polypeptide(L)'
;MLSGKTRFVLSTSGHIAAVIHPPGNPKSTYRIGDESCPTPEEWLRSAQRHKGTWWQDWAPWLAERAGEKAKAPVRLGNSRYTPLDPAPGTFVFKQSRG
;
A
#
# COMPACT_ATOMS: atom_id res chain seq x y z
N MET A 1 17.23 -17.24 1.68
CA MET A 1 17.28 -15.82 1.27
C MET A 1 15.97 -15.49 0.60
N LEU A 2 15.27 -14.43 1.01
CA LEU A 2 14.07 -13.96 0.33
C LEU A 2 14.52 -13.43 -1.05
N SER A 3 14.41 -14.25 -2.08
CA SER A 3 14.78 -13.87 -3.45
C SER A 3 13.55 -13.30 -4.14
N GLY A 4 13.54 -11.99 -4.39
CA GLY A 4 12.47 -11.27 -5.07
C GLY A 4 12.84 -9.81 -5.28
N LYS A 5 12.30 -9.17 -6.33
CA LYS A 5 12.45 -7.73 -6.54
C LYS A 5 11.76 -7.00 -5.40
N THR A 6 12.55 -6.32 -4.58
CA THR A 6 12.03 -5.49 -3.48
C THR A 6 11.70 -4.10 -4.03
N ARG A 7 11.10 -3.23 -3.21
CA ARG A 7 11.02 -1.79 -3.47
C ARG A 7 10.83 -1.07 -2.16
N PHE A 8 11.71 -0.12 -1.85
CA PHE A 8 11.60 0.69 -0.64
C PHE A 8 11.07 2.08 -0.96
N VAL A 9 10.06 2.52 -0.20
CA VAL A 9 9.44 3.84 -0.34
C VAL A 9 9.34 4.49 1.03
N LEU A 10 9.83 5.73 1.14
CA LEU A 10 9.84 6.48 2.39
C LEU A 10 8.80 7.60 2.35
N SER A 11 7.83 7.56 3.26
CA SER A 11 6.83 8.61 3.44
C SER A 11 7.32 9.70 4.41
N THR A 12 6.95 10.96 4.20
CA THR A 12 7.43 12.10 5.02
C THR A 12 6.56 12.42 6.24
N SER A 13 5.77 11.46 6.74
CA SER A 13 4.77 11.69 7.80
C SER A 13 4.94 10.69 8.95
N GLY A 14 4.36 10.98 10.12
CA GLY A 14 4.42 10.08 11.30
C GLY A 14 3.70 8.74 11.06
N HIS A 15 3.93 7.71 11.88
CA HIS A 15 3.55 6.32 11.62
C HIS A 15 2.15 6.11 10.99
N ILE A 16 1.09 6.72 11.54
CA ILE A 16 -0.28 6.60 11.00
C ILE A 16 -0.46 7.44 9.73
N ALA A 17 0.00 8.68 9.77
CA ALA A 17 -0.11 9.61 8.65
C ALA A 17 0.83 9.26 7.48
N ALA A 18 1.80 8.35 7.67
CA ALA A 18 2.61 7.79 6.61
C ALA A 18 1.83 6.78 5.75
N VAL A 19 0.91 6.03 6.39
CA VAL A 19 0.16 4.93 5.77
C VAL A 19 -1.15 5.44 5.16
N ILE A 20 -1.90 6.26 5.88
CA ILE A 20 -3.20 6.77 5.45
C ILE A 20 -3.02 8.13 4.77
N HIS A 21 -2.58 8.12 3.50
CA HIS A 21 -2.46 9.32 2.68
C HIS A 21 -3.22 9.14 1.36
N PRO A 22 -4.52 9.43 1.31
CA PRO A 22 -5.27 9.39 0.07
C PRO A 22 -4.75 10.43 -0.93
N PRO A 23 -4.89 10.17 -2.25
CA PRO A 23 -4.53 11.13 -3.29
C PRO A 23 -5.36 12.41 -3.15
N GLY A 24 -4.69 13.57 -3.17
CA GLY A 24 -5.33 14.89 -3.07
C GLY A 24 -4.75 15.81 -1.99
N ASN A 25 -3.90 15.31 -1.08
CA ASN A 25 -3.20 16.18 -0.12
C ASN A 25 -1.96 16.82 -0.79
N PRO A 26 -1.90 18.16 -0.99
CA PRO A 26 -0.78 18.82 -1.64
C PRO A 26 0.49 18.88 -0.78
N LYS A 27 0.39 18.62 0.53
CA LYS A 27 1.52 18.64 1.47
C LYS A 27 2.21 17.28 1.61
N SER A 28 1.64 16.22 1.04
CA SER A 28 2.26 14.89 1.10
C SER A 28 3.42 14.81 0.12
N THR A 29 4.50 14.19 0.59
CA THR A 29 5.64 13.83 -0.26
C THR A 29 6.12 12.46 0.14
N TYR A 30 6.79 11.78 -0.78
CA TYR A 30 7.43 10.50 -0.55
C TYR A 30 8.76 10.46 -1.29
N ARG A 31 9.63 9.51 -0.93
CA ARG A 31 10.93 9.32 -1.57
C ARG A 31 11.06 7.91 -2.11
N ILE A 32 11.71 7.81 -3.26
CA ILE A 32 12.08 6.55 -3.91
C ILE A 32 13.57 6.64 -4.25
N GLY A 33 14.32 5.57 -4.00
CA GLY A 33 15.75 5.50 -4.28
C GLY A 33 16.13 4.12 -4.80
N ASP A 34 17.41 3.98 -5.13
CA ASP A 34 17.98 2.75 -5.68
C ASP A 34 18.15 1.69 -4.58
N GLU A 35 17.57 0.51 -4.78
CA GLU A 35 17.63 -0.61 -3.84
C GLU A 35 19.02 -1.25 -3.72
N SER A 36 19.95 -0.93 -4.63
CA SER A 36 21.33 -1.38 -4.58
C SER A 36 22.20 -0.59 -3.59
N CYS A 37 21.69 0.51 -3.01
CA CYS A 37 22.42 1.27 -2.01
C CYS A 37 22.70 0.40 -0.76
N PRO A 38 23.96 0.29 -0.30
CA PRO A 38 24.34 -0.60 0.79
C PRO A 38 23.92 -0.08 2.17
N THR A 39 23.65 1.22 2.32
CA THR A 39 23.25 1.82 3.60
C THR A 39 22.00 2.70 3.48
N PRO A 40 21.17 2.80 4.55
CA PRO A 40 20.01 3.69 4.58
C PRO A 40 20.38 5.16 4.35
N GLU A 41 21.53 5.61 4.83
CA GLU A 41 22.00 6.99 4.69
C GLU A 41 22.34 7.30 3.23
N GLU A 42 23.01 6.37 2.54
CA GLU A 42 23.29 6.51 1.10
C GLU A 42 22.02 6.50 0.28
N TRP A 43 21.10 5.59 0.59
CA TRP A 43 19.78 5.56 -0.03
C TRP A 43 19.05 6.89 0.17
N LEU A 44 19.03 7.43 1.38
CA LEU A 44 18.31 8.67 1.69
C LEU A 44 18.88 9.88 0.95
N ARG A 45 20.21 9.92 0.75
CA ARG A 45 20.89 10.99 0.01
C ARG A 45 20.61 10.92 -1.49
N SER A 46 20.54 9.72 -2.06
CA SER A 46 20.30 9.51 -3.50
C SER A 46 18.81 9.46 -3.87
N ALA A 47 17.93 9.20 -2.89
CA ALA A 47 16.50 9.05 -3.12
C ALA A 47 15.84 10.36 -3.57
N GLN A 48 15.05 10.26 -4.64
CA GLN A 48 14.32 11.37 -5.22
C GLN A 48 13.03 11.63 -4.45
N ARG A 49 12.72 12.91 -4.24
CA ARG A 49 11.49 13.34 -3.57
C ARG A 49 10.37 13.58 -4.59
N HIS A 50 9.27 12.89 -4.41
CA HIS A 50 8.05 13.01 -5.19
C HIS A 50 6.96 13.72 -4.37
N LYS A 51 6.16 14.55 -5.05
CA LYS A 51 4.96 15.16 -4.45
C LYS A 51 3.77 14.20 -4.57
N GLY A 52 2.90 14.20 -3.57
CA GLY A 52 1.71 13.36 -3.52
C GLY A 52 1.87 12.14 -2.61
N THR A 53 1.05 11.12 -2.87
CA THR A 53 0.99 9.89 -2.08
C THR A 53 1.80 8.79 -2.74
N TRP A 54 2.48 7.99 -1.92
CA TRP A 54 3.21 6.80 -2.40
C TRP A 54 2.27 5.77 -3.05
N TRP A 55 0.95 5.83 -2.82
CA TRP A 55 -0.02 4.97 -3.51
C TRP A 55 0.04 5.12 -5.03
N GLN A 56 0.44 6.29 -5.54
CA GLN A 56 0.60 6.54 -6.98
C GLN A 56 1.79 5.79 -7.58
N ASP A 57 2.81 5.47 -6.80
CA ASP A 57 3.93 4.61 -7.20
C ASP A 57 3.58 3.12 -7.01
N TRP A 58 2.93 2.79 -5.89
CA TRP A 58 2.60 1.42 -5.55
C TRP A 58 1.54 0.79 -6.47
N ALA A 59 0.49 1.52 -6.86
CA ALA A 59 -0.59 0.96 -7.67
C ALA A 59 -0.11 0.48 -9.06
N PRO A 60 0.71 1.23 -9.82
CA PRO A 60 1.34 0.73 -11.05
C PRO A 60 2.25 -0.48 -10.82
N TRP A 61 3.10 -0.43 -9.79
CA TRP A 61 4.00 -1.53 -9.44
C TRP A 61 3.23 -2.84 -9.13
N LEU A 62 2.09 -2.72 -8.44
CA LEU A 62 1.20 -3.85 -8.18
C LEU A 62 0.49 -4.31 -9.46
N ALA A 63 0.05 -3.39 -10.33
CA ALA A 63 -0.67 -3.72 -11.56
C ALA A 63 0.15 -4.63 -12.50
N GLU A 64 1.47 -4.42 -12.59
CA GLU A 64 2.39 -5.30 -13.33
C GLU A 64 2.42 -6.75 -12.80
N ARG A 65 2.02 -6.93 -11.54
CA ARG A 65 2.08 -8.20 -10.80
C ARG A 65 0.70 -8.80 -10.52
N ALA A 66 -0.38 -8.10 -10.88
CA ALA A 66 -1.76 -8.50 -10.61
C ALA A 66 -2.37 -9.40 -11.69
N GLY A 67 -1.62 -9.70 -12.75
CA GLY A 67 -2.11 -10.46 -13.90
C GLY A 67 -2.96 -9.62 -14.86
N GLU A 68 -3.62 -10.28 -15.80
CA GLU A 68 -4.44 -9.62 -16.81
C GLU A 68 -5.75 -9.08 -16.23
N LYS A 69 -6.28 -8.01 -16.85
CA LYS A 69 -7.58 -7.47 -16.47
C LYS A 69 -8.69 -8.44 -16.88
N ALA A 70 -9.46 -8.90 -15.90
CA ALA A 70 -10.69 -9.65 -16.11
C ALA A 70 -11.93 -8.79 -15.84
N LYS A 71 -13.09 -9.23 -16.33
CA LYS A 71 -14.37 -8.60 -15.97
C LYS A 71 -14.60 -8.72 -14.47
N ALA A 72 -15.08 -7.64 -13.86
CA ALA A 72 -15.41 -7.64 -12.45
C ALA A 72 -16.51 -8.69 -12.15
N PRO A 73 -16.38 -9.49 -11.07
CA PRO A 73 -17.44 -10.39 -10.64
C PRO A 73 -18.73 -9.64 -10.33
N VAL A 74 -19.87 -10.18 -10.79
CA VAL A 74 -21.21 -9.58 -10.56
C VAL A 74 -21.81 -9.92 -9.21
N ARG A 75 -21.24 -10.89 -8.49
CA ARG A 75 -21.69 -11.33 -7.16
C ARG A 75 -20.48 -11.41 -6.22
N LEU A 76 -20.71 -11.09 -4.96
CA LEU A 76 -19.74 -11.27 -3.89
C LEU A 76 -19.72 -12.75 -3.46
N GLY A 77 -18.53 -13.26 -3.13
CA GLY A 77 -18.35 -14.64 -2.68
C GLY A 77 -18.42 -15.69 -3.80
N ASN A 78 -18.59 -16.95 -3.42
CA ASN A 78 -18.77 -18.08 -4.33
C ASN A 78 -19.66 -19.17 -3.67
N SER A 79 -19.88 -20.32 -4.33
CA SER A 79 -20.75 -21.39 -3.82
C SER A 79 -20.30 -21.98 -2.47
N ARG A 80 -19.00 -21.91 -2.18
CA ARG A 80 -18.43 -22.37 -0.90
C ARG A 80 -18.41 -21.28 0.17
N TYR A 81 -18.30 -20.02 -0.24
CA TYR A 81 -18.19 -18.86 0.63
C TYR A 81 -19.21 -17.81 0.21
N THR A 82 -20.43 -17.96 0.70
CA THR A 82 -21.51 -16.98 0.48
C THR A 82 -21.28 -15.74 1.34
N PRO A 83 -21.71 -14.55 0.88
CA PRO A 83 -21.73 -13.36 1.73
C PRO A 83 -22.51 -13.63 3.02
N LEU A 84 -21.94 -13.25 4.16
CA LEU A 84 -22.56 -13.47 5.48
C LEU A 84 -23.28 -12.21 5.96
N ASP A 85 -22.51 -11.13 6.16
CA ASP A 85 -23.00 -9.82 6.60
C ASP A 85 -22.40 -8.72 5.72
N PRO A 86 -23.05 -7.56 5.59
CA PRO A 86 -22.43 -6.40 4.96
C PRO A 86 -21.16 -5.97 5.72
N ALA A 87 -20.14 -5.53 4.98
CA ALA A 87 -18.95 -4.92 5.58
C ALA A 87 -19.35 -3.69 6.41
N PRO A 88 -18.71 -3.43 7.57
CA PRO A 88 -17.48 -4.04 8.10
C PRO A 88 -17.68 -5.31 8.94
N GLY A 89 -18.88 -5.87 9.01
CA GLY A 89 -19.20 -7.03 9.85
C GLY A 89 -19.26 -6.71 11.34
N THR A 90 -19.29 -7.74 12.20
CA THR A 90 -19.56 -7.57 13.64
C THR A 90 -18.30 -7.48 14.50
N PHE A 91 -17.18 -8.05 14.06
CA PHE A 91 -15.98 -8.18 14.89
C PHE A 91 -15.31 -6.84 15.20
N VAL A 92 -15.37 -5.86 14.30
CA VAL A 92 -14.82 -4.52 14.54
C VAL A 92 -15.51 -3.80 15.72
N PHE A 93 -16.75 -4.18 16.06
CA PHE A 93 -17.52 -3.57 17.14
C PHE A 93 -17.37 -4.30 18.48
N LYS A 94 -16.66 -5.42 18.52
CA LYS A 94 -16.42 -6.15 19.76
C LYS A 94 -15.39 -5.40 20.60
N GLN A 95 -15.81 -4.97 21.78
CA GLN A 95 -14.91 -4.37 22.77
C GLN A 95 -14.15 -5.47 23.54
N SER A 96 -12.91 -5.19 23.93
CA SER A 96 -12.21 -6.02 24.91
C SER A 96 -12.96 -5.93 26.23
N ARG A 97 -13.32 -7.08 26.83
CA ARG A 97 -13.76 -7.11 28.23
C ARG A 97 -12.59 -6.60 29.08
N GLY A 98 -12.77 -5.44 29.67
CA GLY A 98 -11.88 -4.92 30.71
C GLY A 98 -11.97 -5.74 31.98
#